data_AF-A0A915PM15-F1
#
_entry.id   AF-A0A915PM15-F1
#
_cell.length_a   1.000
_cell.length_b   1.000
_cell.length_c   1.000
_cell.angle_alpha   90.00
_cell.angle_beta   90.00
_cell.angle_gamma   90.00
#
_symmetry.space_group_name_H-M   'P 1'
#
loop_
_entity.id
_entity.type
_entity.pdbx_description
1 polymer ?
#
loop_
_entity_poly.entity_id
_entity_poly.type
_entity_poly.pdbx_seq_one_letter_code
_entity_poly.pdbx_strand_id
1 'polypeptide(L)'
;MLSLLLKTDPSLYEGTFPPFDRPSVVGEMCVTKQRDILPGRCRAKYLYERAIGQKCNLDLNSGYHQFESKDVMNNEKLDVLLKWILIHSEPGSSLNKVCHKADFICWRGTLSRIACSPYEYRDGWRLAAVRYKSVIFICEFPTDEKIQHLNSMSDRDKLMAYWGFKFEQYVTSDSSSDEPNTNEPVTTLEEFDVVVKARLGGRKEGLRLLYSGETDCIDAGSPSNDAMSILLTEDEYVELKTQHKELTNGFWRQKAMKWWVQSFLIGIQNMVVGFRDNNGIVTRVERLKVQQLPRKAQQWSANVTFNFLLTVLSRLKELLEASPDLIYHVLEFDPSKRRVTFQVSPPGPEFSFLPKWFLIHFDKS
;
A
#
# COMPACT_ATOMS: atom_id res chain seq x y z
N MET A 1 1.68 33.05 -6.27
CA MET A 1 1.44 31.72 -6.86
C MET A 1 0.07 31.28 -6.38
N LEU A 2 -0.93 31.10 -7.26
CA LEU A 2 -2.25 30.66 -6.83
C LEU A 2 -2.16 29.20 -6.39
N SER A 3 -2.39 28.94 -5.10
CA SER A 3 -2.61 27.58 -4.61
C SER A 3 -3.92 27.08 -5.19
N LEU A 4 -3.87 25.93 -5.84
CA LEU A 4 -5.07 25.25 -6.28
C LEU A 4 -5.63 24.44 -5.11
N LEU A 5 -6.95 24.44 -4.96
CA LEU A 5 -7.66 23.78 -3.87
C LEU A 5 -8.69 22.79 -4.40
N LEU A 6 -8.69 21.59 -3.84
CA LEU A 6 -9.72 20.57 -4.06
C LEU A 6 -10.41 20.26 -2.72
N LYS A 7 -11.75 20.33 -2.67
CA LYS A 7 -12.52 19.95 -1.48
C LYS A 7 -12.58 18.44 -1.35
N THR A 8 -12.68 17.90 -0.13
CA THR A 8 -12.80 16.45 0.10
C THR A 8 -14.19 16.02 0.56
N ASP A 9 -15.22 16.86 0.37
CA ASP A 9 -16.58 16.49 0.78
C ASP A 9 -17.11 15.30 -0.06
N PRO A 10 -17.50 14.16 0.56
CA PRO A 10 -18.03 12.99 -0.13
C PRO A 10 -19.14 13.28 -1.13
N SER A 11 -20.02 14.25 -0.83
CA SER A 11 -21.16 14.61 -1.69
C SER A 11 -20.75 15.05 -3.09
N LEU A 12 -19.51 15.52 -3.27
CA LEU A 12 -18.96 15.93 -4.57
C LEU A 12 -18.53 14.74 -5.45
N TYR A 13 -18.51 13.52 -4.90
CA TYR A 13 -17.91 12.33 -5.51
C TYR A 13 -18.84 11.11 -5.54
N GLU A 14 -20.14 11.29 -5.30
CA GLU A 14 -21.15 10.22 -5.22
C GLU A 14 -21.53 9.57 -6.56
N GLY A 15 -20.92 10.03 -7.67
CA GLY A 15 -21.17 9.48 -9.01
C GLY A 15 -20.91 7.97 -9.13
N THR A 16 -21.14 7.41 -10.31
CA THR A 16 -20.87 5.99 -10.57
C THR A 16 -19.41 5.64 -10.28
N PHE A 17 -19.13 4.41 -9.83
CA PHE A 17 -17.76 3.94 -9.65
C PHE A 17 -16.98 4.14 -10.95
N PRO A 18 -15.83 4.85 -10.94
CA PRO A 18 -15.10 5.09 -12.17
C PRO A 18 -14.50 3.76 -12.67
N PRO A 19 -14.41 3.54 -13.99
CA PRO A 19 -13.81 2.30 -14.49
C PRO A 19 -12.40 2.10 -13.89
N PHE A 20 -12.16 0.91 -13.35
CA PHE A 20 -10.87 0.51 -12.84
C PHE A 20 -10.55 -0.88 -13.36
N ASP A 21 -9.52 -0.99 -14.18
CA ASP A 21 -9.10 -2.28 -14.72
C ASP A 21 -8.59 -3.18 -13.58
N ARG A 22 -8.81 -4.50 -13.70
CA ARG A 22 -8.24 -5.46 -12.75
C ARG A 22 -6.72 -5.26 -12.68
N PRO A 23 -6.12 -5.01 -11.49
CA PRO A 23 -4.68 -4.87 -11.36
C PRO A 23 -3.98 -6.10 -11.94
N SER A 24 -2.96 -5.86 -12.77
CA SER A 24 -2.14 -6.89 -13.38
C SER A 24 -0.76 -6.85 -12.76
N VAL A 25 -0.30 -7.97 -12.19
CA VAL A 25 1.05 -8.12 -11.66
C VAL A 25 2.04 -8.03 -12.83
N VAL A 26 3.08 -7.22 -12.67
CA VAL A 26 4.18 -7.09 -13.63
C VAL A 26 5.53 -7.44 -13.04
N GLY A 27 5.61 -7.59 -11.72
CA GLY A 27 6.79 -8.07 -11.05
C GLY A 27 6.53 -8.35 -9.58
N GLU A 28 7.43 -9.13 -9.02
CA GLU A 28 7.50 -9.45 -7.61
C GLU A 28 8.93 -9.25 -7.16
N MET A 29 9.11 -8.76 -5.95
CA MET A 29 10.44 -8.52 -5.41
C MET A 29 10.49 -8.75 -3.91
N CYS A 30 11.66 -9.17 -3.45
CA CYS A 30 11.99 -9.23 -2.05
C CYS A 30 12.97 -8.12 -1.71
N VAL A 31 12.75 -7.45 -0.59
CA VAL A 31 13.66 -6.44 -0.05
C VAL A 31 14.46 -7.06 1.10
N THR A 32 15.78 -6.96 1.04
CA THR A 32 16.68 -7.49 2.08
C THR A 32 16.77 -6.55 3.28
N LYS A 33 17.33 -7.02 4.41
CA LYS A 33 17.65 -6.14 5.56
C LYS A 33 18.51 -4.93 5.17
N GLN A 34 19.36 -5.06 4.15
CA GLN A 34 20.21 -3.99 3.62
C GLN A 34 19.48 -3.07 2.62
N ARG A 35 18.18 -3.29 2.40
CA ARG A 35 17.34 -2.55 1.44
C ARG A 35 17.77 -2.73 -0.02
N ASP A 36 18.35 -3.88 -0.33
CA ASP A 36 18.60 -4.33 -1.69
C ASP A 36 17.44 -5.18 -2.20
N ILE A 37 17.35 -5.33 -3.52
CA ILE A 37 16.22 -5.94 -4.19
C ILE A 37 16.63 -7.23 -4.85
N LEU A 38 15.87 -8.28 -4.58
CA LEU A 38 15.97 -9.57 -5.22
C LEU A 38 14.68 -9.83 -6.00
N PRO A 39 14.73 -9.98 -7.34
CA PRO A 39 13.54 -10.34 -8.12
C PRO A 39 12.95 -11.68 -7.68
N GLY A 40 11.62 -11.79 -7.75
CA GLY A 40 10.90 -13.02 -7.44
C GLY A 40 10.45 -13.11 -5.98
N ARG A 41 10.39 -14.34 -5.47
CA ARG A 41 9.68 -14.71 -4.23
C ARG A 41 10.57 -15.31 -3.14
N CYS A 42 11.88 -15.07 -3.17
CA CYS A 42 12.83 -15.73 -2.26
C CYS A 42 12.57 -15.46 -0.76
N ARG A 43 11.74 -14.47 -0.43
CA ARG A 43 11.29 -14.12 0.93
C ARG A 43 9.77 -14.01 1.04
N ALA A 44 9.02 -14.46 0.04
CA ALA A 44 7.58 -14.50 0.15
C ALA A 44 7.19 -15.50 1.25
N LYS A 45 6.26 -15.10 2.12
CA LYS A 45 5.69 -15.96 3.13
C LYS A 45 4.45 -16.65 2.58
N TYR A 46 4.18 -17.87 3.05
CA TYR A 46 3.03 -18.66 2.63
C TYR A 46 2.04 -18.79 3.78
N LEU A 47 0.75 -18.71 3.45
CA LEU A 47 -0.32 -18.75 4.43
C LEU A 47 -0.43 -20.15 5.07
N TYR A 48 -0.41 -20.20 6.40
CA TYR A 48 -0.66 -21.41 7.15
C TYR A 48 -2.17 -21.64 7.32
N GLU A 49 -2.80 -22.24 6.30
CA GLU A 49 -4.26 -22.46 6.22
C GLU A 49 -4.86 -23.11 7.47
N ARG A 50 -4.12 -23.99 8.14
CA ARG A 50 -4.59 -24.71 9.35
C ARG A 50 -4.92 -23.78 10.52
N ALA A 51 -4.39 -22.56 10.53
CA ALA A 51 -4.74 -21.57 11.55
C ALA A 51 -6.19 -21.03 11.41
N ILE A 52 -6.78 -21.12 10.22
CA ILE A 52 -8.04 -20.44 9.88
C ILE A 52 -9.25 -21.27 10.34
N GLY A 53 -10.26 -20.59 10.87
CA GLY A 53 -11.52 -21.20 11.32
C GLY A 53 -11.44 -21.92 12.67
N GLN A 54 -10.26 -21.88 13.31
CA GLN A 54 -10.04 -22.50 14.61
C GLN A 54 -10.10 -21.48 15.74
N LYS A 55 -10.52 -21.94 16.92
CA LYS A 55 -10.24 -21.23 18.17
C LYS A 55 -8.77 -21.42 18.49
N CYS A 56 -8.11 -20.34 18.91
CA CYS A 56 -6.69 -20.34 19.21
C CYS A 56 -6.41 -19.50 20.47
N ASN A 57 -5.15 -19.50 20.91
CA ASN A 57 -4.67 -18.69 22.02
C ASN A 57 -3.29 -18.13 21.67
N LEU A 58 -3.23 -17.34 20.60
CA LEU A 58 -1.96 -16.79 20.09
C LEU A 58 -1.64 -15.50 20.84
N ASP A 59 -0.51 -15.47 21.55
CA ASP A 59 -0.07 -14.30 22.30
C ASP A 59 0.74 -13.36 21.41
N LEU A 60 0.16 -12.22 21.04
CA LEU A 60 0.81 -11.22 20.20
C LEU A 60 1.89 -10.41 20.94
N ASN A 61 2.02 -10.54 22.26
CA ASN A 61 3.09 -9.86 23.02
C ASN A 61 4.42 -10.61 22.97
N SER A 62 4.38 -11.90 22.64
CA SER A 62 5.54 -12.78 22.63
C SER A 62 6.62 -12.31 21.67
N GLY A 63 7.80 -11.99 22.22
CA GLY A 63 8.96 -11.54 21.44
C GLY A 63 9.10 -10.04 21.24
N TYR A 64 8.20 -9.21 21.81
CA TYR A 64 8.22 -7.75 21.61
C TYR A 64 9.55 -7.08 21.97
N HIS A 65 10.23 -7.56 23.02
CA HIS A 65 11.53 -7.04 23.46
C HIS A 65 12.68 -7.31 22.47
N GLN A 66 12.48 -8.20 21.49
CA GLN A 66 13.46 -8.57 20.45
C GLN A 66 13.06 -7.99 19.09
N PHE A 67 12.04 -7.13 19.02
CA PHE A 67 11.49 -6.64 17.76
C PHE A 67 12.51 -5.79 16.99
N GLU A 68 12.80 -6.20 15.75
CA GLU A 68 13.66 -5.46 14.82
C GLU A 68 12.81 -4.62 13.85
N SER A 69 12.46 -3.40 14.24
CA SER A 69 11.67 -2.50 13.37
C SER A 69 12.56 -1.63 12.48
N LYS A 70 12.04 -1.29 11.30
CA LYS A 70 12.56 -0.18 10.50
C LYS A 70 12.53 1.13 11.31
N ASP A 71 13.50 2.00 11.04
CA ASP A 71 13.42 3.37 11.50
C ASP A 71 12.33 4.11 10.70
N VAL A 72 11.18 4.31 11.34
CA VAL A 72 10.01 4.98 10.75
C VAL A 72 10.31 6.44 10.40
N MET A 73 11.32 7.05 11.03
CA MET A 73 11.75 8.42 10.73
C MET A 73 12.63 8.48 9.48
N ASN A 74 13.26 7.37 9.10
CA ASN A 74 14.05 7.28 7.89
C ASN A 74 13.14 6.97 6.68
N ASN A 75 12.73 8.03 5.97
CA ASN A 75 11.93 7.90 4.76
C ASN A 75 12.81 7.47 3.58
N GLU A 76 12.78 6.18 3.25
CA GLU A 76 13.44 5.61 2.05
C GLU A 76 12.76 6.02 0.72
N LYS A 77 11.69 6.83 0.80
CA LYS A 77 11.01 7.45 -0.34
C LYS A 77 10.61 6.39 -1.36
N LEU A 78 11.02 6.55 -2.62
CA LEU A 78 10.76 5.60 -3.70
C LEU A 78 11.98 4.74 -4.02
N ASP A 79 13.06 4.79 -3.23
CA ASP A 79 14.36 4.23 -3.62
C ASP A 79 14.28 2.76 -4.02
N VAL A 80 13.52 1.96 -3.26
CA VAL A 80 13.26 0.55 -3.60
C VAL A 80 12.53 0.42 -4.94
N LEU A 81 11.40 1.12 -5.14
CA LEU A 81 10.68 1.05 -6.41
C LEU A 81 11.52 1.55 -7.60
N LEU A 82 12.37 2.57 -7.40
CA LEU A 82 13.28 3.09 -8.42
C LEU A 82 14.40 2.10 -8.75
N LYS A 83 14.94 1.37 -7.76
CA LYS A 83 15.88 0.27 -7.97
C LYS A 83 15.21 -0.87 -8.75
N TRP A 84 13.96 -1.20 -8.47
CA TRP A 84 13.19 -2.19 -9.24
C TRP A 84 13.08 -1.79 -10.72
N ILE A 85 12.75 -0.51 -10.99
CA ILE A 85 12.70 0.02 -12.37
C ILE A 85 14.06 -0.14 -13.06
N LEU A 86 15.17 0.11 -12.37
CA LEU A 86 16.51 -0.07 -12.96
C LEU A 86 16.87 -1.53 -13.24
N ILE A 87 16.51 -2.46 -12.37
CA ILE A 87 16.78 -3.89 -12.60
C ILE A 87 16.04 -4.38 -13.85
N HIS A 88 14.88 -3.78 -14.15
CA HIS A 88 14.07 -4.11 -15.32
C HIS A 88 14.33 -3.23 -16.54
N SER A 89 15.34 -2.33 -16.49
CA SER A 89 15.72 -1.51 -17.64
C SER A 89 16.81 -2.19 -18.48
N GLU A 90 16.48 -2.55 -19.71
CA GLU A 90 17.47 -2.97 -20.70
C GLU A 90 18.29 -1.75 -21.15
N PRO A 91 19.58 -1.92 -21.53
CA PRO A 91 20.39 -0.83 -22.07
C PRO A 91 19.68 -0.07 -23.21
N GLY A 92 19.58 1.26 -23.07
CA GLY A 92 18.92 2.14 -24.05
C GLY A 92 17.39 2.13 -24.01
N SER A 93 16.74 1.41 -23.07
CA SER A 93 15.29 1.51 -22.90
C SER A 93 14.88 2.85 -22.31
N SER A 94 13.90 3.50 -22.92
CA SER A 94 13.32 4.73 -22.37
C SER A 94 12.58 4.45 -21.06
N LEU A 95 12.58 5.43 -20.16
CA LEU A 95 11.85 5.34 -18.89
C LEU A 95 10.37 4.94 -19.08
N ASN A 96 9.72 5.52 -20.09
CA ASN A 96 8.33 5.24 -20.42
C ASN A 96 8.11 3.76 -20.80
N LYS A 97 9.04 3.14 -21.56
CA LYS A 97 8.96 1.72 -21.92
C LYS A 97 9.06 0.83 -20.68
N VAL A 98 10.08 1.05 -19.85
CA VAL A 98 10.34 0.26 -18.64
C VAL A 98 9.17 0.37 -17.66
N CYS A 99 8.58 1.56 -17.55
CA CYS A 99 7.43 1.81 -16.68
C CYS A 99 6.08 1.41 -17.32
N HIS A 100 6.08 0.53 -18.33
CA HIS A 100 4.87 0.04 -19.01
C HIS A 100 3.94 1.15 -19.53
N LYS A 101 4.51 2.27 -19.95
CA LYS A 101 3.81 3.49 -20.36
C LYS A 101 2.89 4.06 -19.28
N ALA A 102 3.21 3.86 -17.99
CA ALA A 102 2.46 4.45 -16.90
C ALA A 102 2.48 5.99 -16.96
N ASP A 103 1.38 6.60 -16.54
CA ASP A 103 1.32 8.03 -16.25
C ASP A 103 1.85 8.31 -14.84
N PHE A 104 1.56 7.42 -13.88
CA PHE A 104 1.93 7.57 -12.47
C PHE A 104 2.73 6.39 -11.92
N ILE A 105 3.74 6.72 -11.08
CA ILE A 105 4.54 5.78 -10.28
C ILE A 105 4.52 6.20 -8.81
N CYS A 106 4.13 5.29 -7.93
CA CYS A 106 4.10 5.53 -6.48
C CYS A 106 3.99 4.22 -5.69
N TRP A 107 4.00 4.32 -4.36
CA TRP A 107 3.56 3.23 -3.51
C TRP A 107 2.03 3.12 -3.49
N ARG A 108 1.53 1.89 -3.34
CA ARG A 108 0.09 1.60 -3.13
C ARG A 108 -0.47 2.37 -1.93
N GLY A 109 0.34 2.55 -0.89
CA GLY A 109 0.00 3.35 0.29
C GLY A 109 -0.45 4.77 -0.11
N THR A 110 0.29 5.44 -0.99
CA THR A 110 -0.03 6.78 -1.50
C THR A 110 -1.42 6.85 -2.13
N LEU A 111 -1.74 5.91 -3.03
CA LEU A 111 -3.07 5.82 -3.65
C LEU A 111 -4.16 5.59 -2.60
N SER A 112 -3.88 4.75 -1.61
CA SER A 112 -4.81 4.46 -0.51
C SER A 112 -5.10 5.68 0.35
N ARG A 113 -4.06 6.47 0.68
CA ARG A 113 -4.18 7.73 1.45
C ARG A 113 -5.08 8.71 0.71
N ILE A 114 -4.81 8.93 -0.59
CA ILE A 114 -5.63 9.81 -1.42
C ILE A 114 -7.08 9.32 -1.45
N ALA A 115 -7.33 8.07 -1.86
CA ALA A 115 -8.68 7.52 -2.01
C ALA A 115 -9.52 7.58 -0.72
N CYS A 116 -8.90 7.41 0.45
CA CYS A 116 -9.60 7.45 1.74
C CYS A 116 -9.91 8.86 2.25
N SER A 117 -9.31 9.91 1.67
CA SER A 117 -9.37 11.28 2.19
C SER A 117 -10.79 11.85 2.39
N PRO A 118 -11.81 11.52 1.57
CA PRO A 118 -13.15 12.07 1.79
C PRO A 118 -13.79 11.69 3.15
N TYR A 119 -13.34 10.58 3.73
CA TYR A 119 -13.82 10.05 5.00
C TYR A 119 -12.74 10.09 6.11
N GLU A 120 -11.56 10.63 5.82
CA GLU A 120 -10.48 10.78 6.79
C GLU A 120 -10.63 12.10 7.56
N TYR A 121 -10.54 12.02 8.88
CA TYR A 121 -10.80 13.14 9.79
C TYR A 121 -9.68 13.33 10.82
N ARG A 122 -8.66 12.47 10.82
CA ARG A 122 -7.52 12.52 11.75
C ARG A 122 -6.21 12.68 11.01
N ASP A 123 -5.96 11.79 10.07
CA ASP A 123 -4.62 11.62 9.52
C ASP A 123 -4.47 12.40 8.21
N GLY A 124 -3.91 13.61 8.27
CA GLY A 124 -3.47 14.37 7.10
C GLY A 124 -2.27 13.73 6.38
N TRP A 125 -2.00 14.12 5.14
CA TRP A 125 -0.85 13.62 4.38
C TRP A 125 -0.19 14.75 3.59
N ARG A 126 1.11 14.57 3.30
CA ARG A 126 1.90 15.44 2.44
C ARG A 126 2.59 14.58 1.38
N LEU A 127 2.35 14.90 0.11
CA LEU A 127 2.93 14.19 -1.03
C LEU A 127 3.75 15.16 -1.86
N ALA A 128 4.94 14.76 -2.29
CA ALA A 128 5.65 15.44 -3.37
C ALA A 128 5.43 14.68 -4.68
N ALA A 129 5.25 15.41 -5.77
CA ALA A 129 5.08 14.86 -7.10
C ALA A 129 5.97 15.57 -8.10
N VAL A 130 6.54 14.82 -9.05
CA VAL A 130 7.43 15.36 -10.08
C VAL A 130 7.24 14.62 -11.39
N ARG A 131 7.31 15.36 -12.50
CA ARG A 131 7.32 14.78 -13.85
C ARG A 131 8.76 14.66 -14.36
N TYR A 132 9.11 13.49 -14.87
CA TYR A 132 10.39 13.23 -15.51
C TYR A 132 10.20 12.28 -16.70
N LYS A 133 10.63 12.69 -17.89
CA LYS A 133 10.47 11.96 -19.16
C LYS A 133 9.06 11.39 -19.36
N SER A 134 8.07 12.27 -19.19
CA SER A 134 6.62 11.99 -19.34
C SER A 134 6.00 11.03 -18.30
N VAL A 135 6.72 10.68 -17.23
CA VAL A 135 6.22 9.87 -16.12
C VAL A 135 6.13 10.73 -14.87
N ILE A 136 5.03 10.62 -14.12
CA ILE A 136 4.82 11.33 -12.87
C ILE A 136 5.12 10.39 -11.71
N PHE A 137 6.05 10.78 -10.84
CA PHE A 137 6.36 10.08 -9.62
C PHE A 137 5.70 10.78 -8.44
N ILE A 138 5.15 10.02 -7.49
CA ILE A 138 4.54 10.55 -6.26
C ILE A 138 5.15 9.86 -5.05
N CYS A 139 5.68 10.65 -4.12
CA CYS A 139 6.30 10.19 -2.89
C CYS A 139 5.63 10.84 -1.67
N GLU A 140 5.30 10.05 -0.65
CA GLU A 140 4.80 10.57 0.62
C GLU A 140 5.95 11.10 1.49
N PHE A 141 5.67 12.18 2.20
CA PHE A 141 6.52 12.80 3.19
C PHE A 141 5.76 12.90 4.52
N PRO A 142 6.43 12.71 5.66
CA PRO A 142 5.77 12.85 6.94
C PRO A 142 5.31 14.30 7.15
N THR A 143 4.09 14.47 7.65
CA THR A 143 3.61 15.78 8.13
C THR A 143 4.18 16.06 9.51
N ASP A 144 4.15 17.31 9.93
CA ASP A 144 4.65 17.70 11.26
C ASP A 144 3.83 17.03 12.37
N GLU A 145 2.52 16.86 12.17
CA GLU A 145 1.64 16.13 13.09
C GLU A 145 2.00 14.63 13.13
N LYS A 146 2.35 14.03 11.99
CA LYS A 146 2.78 12.63 11.93
C LYS A 146 4.08 12.43 12.69
N ILE A 147 5.05 13.33 12.53
CA ILE A 147 6.33 13.31 13.26
C ILE A 147 6.08 13.43 14.77
N GLN A 148 5.28 14.41 15.18
CA GLN A 148 4.92 14.60 16.59
C GLN A 148 4.23 13.36 17.17
N HIS A 149 3.28 12.79 16.44
CA HIS A 149 2.57 11.60 16.87
C HIS A 149 3.52 10.41 17.08
N LEU A 150 4.41 10.14 16.12
CA LEU A 150 5.41 9.07 16.20
C LEU A 150 6.33 9.26 17.41
N ASN A 151 6.80 10.49 17.65
CA ASN A 151 7.65 10.81 18.80
C ASN A 151 6.91 10.68 20.14
N SER A 152 5.57 10.84 20.15
CA SER A 152 4.73 10.73 21.34
C SER A 152 4.15 9.33 21.60
N MET A 153 4.44 8.34 20.75
CA MET A 153 3.87 7.00 20.89
C MET A 153 4.27 6.37 22.23
N SER A 154 3.27 5.94 23.00
CA SER A 154 3.51 5.17 24.22
C SER A 154 4.04 3.77 23.88
N ASP A 155 4.66 3.09 24.84
CA ASP A 155 5.07 1.70 24.64
C ASP A 155 3.88 0.78 24.37
N ARG A 156 2.69 1.13 24.86
CA ARG A 156 1.47 0.42 24.50
C ARG A 156 1.09 0.61 23.04
N ASP A 157 1.27 1.80 22.48
CA ASP A 157 0.99 2.05 21.05
C ASP A 157 1.98 1.29 20.16
N LYS A 158 3.27 1.28 20.54
CA LYS A 158 4.31 0.51 19.85
C LYS A 158 4.04 -1.00 19.92
N LEU A 159 3.65 -1.51 21.08
CA LEU A 159 3.23 -2.91 21.26
C LEU A 159 2.01 -3.25 20.39
N MET A 160 1.04 -2.35 20.28
CA MET A 160 -0.12 -2.56 19.42
C MET A 160 0.23 -2.54 17.92
N ALA A 161 1.26 -1.79 17.52
CA ALA A 161 1.79 -1.84 16.16
C ALA A 161 2.51 -3.18 15.90
N TYR A 162 3.32 -3.64 16.86
CA TYR A 162 4.00 -4.93 16.82
C TYR A 162 3.04 -6.13 16.64
N TRP A 163 1.86 -6.07 17.26
CA TRP A 163 0.85 -7.13 17.20
C TRP A 163 0.45 -7.54 15.77
N GLY A 164 0.54 -6.64 14.78
CA GLY A 164 0.33 -6.99 13.37
C GLY A 164 1.39 -7.98 12.88
N PHE A 165 2.66 -7.59 12.98
CA PHE A 165 3.80 -8.40 12.55
C PHE A 165 3.92 -9.73 13.31
N LYS A 166 3.62 -9.72 14.62
CA LYS A 166 3.60 -10.98 15.39
C LYS A 166 2.47 -11.91 14.94
N PHE A 167 1.32 -11.34 14.55
CA PHE A 167 0.23 -12.14 13.99
C PHE A 167 0.62 -12.77 12.65
N GLU A 168 1.29 -12.01 11.78
CA GLU A 168 1.83 -12.52 10.51
C GLU A 168 2.75 -13.74 10.74
N GLN A 169 3.66 -13.65 11.71
CA GLN A 169 4.53 -14.77 12.09
C GLN A 169 3.75 -16.00 12.59
N TYR A 170 2.57 -15.84 13.21
CA TYR A 170 1.76 -16.98 13.68
C TYR A 170 0.97 -17.68 12.57
N VAL A 171 0.69 -17.00 11.46
CA VAL A 171 -0.18 -17.52 10.40
C VAL A 171 0.53 -17.67 9.07
N THR A 172 1.86 -17.58 9.06
CA THR A 172 2.67 -17.74 7.85
C THR A 172 3.92 -18.58 8.09
N SER A 173 4.43 -19.17 7.01
CA SER A 173 5.63 -20.02 6.99
C SER A 173 6.51 -19.69 5.77
N ASP A 174 7.74 -20.21 5.74
CA ASP A 174 8.67 -20.01 4.61
C ASP A 174 8.29 -20.84 3.37
N SER A 175 7.49 -21.89 3.55
CA SER A 175 6.92 -22.68 2.46
C SER A 175 5.49 -23.13 2.79
N SER A 176 4.70 -23.44 1.76
CA SER A 176 3.30 -23.85 1.91
C SER A 176 3.11 -25.18 2.68
N SER A 177 4.17 -25.97 2.88
CA SER A 177 4.13 -27.23 3.63
C SER A 177 4.59 -27.12 5.08
N ASP A 178 5.24 -26.01 5.44
CA ASP A 178 5.88 -25.85 6.75
C ASP A 178 4.90 -25.28 7.78
N GLU A 179 5.22 -25.51 9.05
CA GLU A 179 4.57 -24.83 10.17
C GLU A 179 5.24 -23.47 10.44
N PRO A 180 4.51 -22.48 10.97
CA PRO A 180 5.08 -21.19 11.33
C PRO A 180 6.20 -21.29 12.36
N ASN A 181 7.36 -20.67 12.08
CA ASN A 181 8.44 -20.53 13.06
C ASN A 181 8.21 -19.29 13.94
N THR A 182 7.69 -19.51 15.15
CA THR A 182 7.29 -18.42 16.06
C THR A 182 8.36 -18.02 17.07
N ASN A 183 9.53 -18.69 17.05
CA ASN A 183 10.61 -18.49 18.01
C ASN A 183 11.66 -17.48 17.55
N GLU A 184 11.65 -17.11 16.27
CA GLU A 184 12.55 -16.10 15.73
C GLU A 184 12.10 -14.68 16.11
N PRO A 185 13.05 -13.74 16.27
CA PRO A 185 12.72 -12.33 16.36
C PRO A 185 11.88 -11.87 15.18
N VAL A 186 10.78 -11.17 15.46
CA VAL A 186 9.98 -10.52 14.42
C VAL A 186 10.79 -9.34 13.88
N THR A 187 10.81 -9.17 12.56
CA THR A 187 11.52 -8.09 11.89
C THR A 187 10.65 -7.47 10.79
N THR A 188 10.73 -6.15 10.61
CA THR A 188 10.11 -5.45 9.47
C THR A 188 11.15 -4.96 8.47
N LEU A 189 12.41 -5.39 8.60
CA LEU A 189 13.51 -4.93 7.74
C LEU A 189 13.45 -5.57 6.34
N GLU A 190 12.84 -6.75 6.27
CA GLU A 190 12.66 -7.54 5.04
C GLU A 190 11.22 -7.48 4.59
N GLU A 191 10.99 -7.45 3.29
CA GLU A 191 9.65 -7.29 2.71
C GLU A 191 9.46 -8.16 1.48
N PHE A 192 8.21 -8.48 1.18
CA PHE A 192 7.78 -9.04 -0.09
C PHE A 192 6.80 -8.07 -0.75
N ASP A 193 7.15 -7.60 -1.94
CA ASP A 193 6.46 -6.54 -2.64
C ASP A 193 5.95 -7.02 -3.99
N VAL A 194 4.71 -6.65 -4.31
CA VAL A 194 4.08 -6.93 -5.61
C VAL A 194 3.95 -5.63 -6.39
N VAL A 195 4.55 -5.61 -7.58
CA VAL A 195 4.46 -4.50 -8.52
C VAL A 195 3.32 -4.75 -9.49
N VAL A 196 2.36 -3.85 -9.53
CA VAL A 196 1.16 -3.97 -10.35
C VAL A 196 0.99 -2.78 -11.28
N LYS A 197 0.34 -3.04 -12.42
CA LYS A 197 -0.21 -2.00 -13.30
C LYS A 197 -1.72 -2.05 -13.31
N ALA A 198 -2.35 -0.89 -13.37
CA ALA A 198 -3.80 -0.75 -13.50
C ALA A 198 -4.14 0.51 -14.32
N ARG A 199 -5.42 0.66 -14.67
CA ARG A 199 -5.95 1.88 -15.28
C ARG A 199 -7.13 2.37 -14.47
N LEU A 200 -7.15 3.67 -14.15
CA LEU A 200 -8.25 4.35 -13.48
C LEU A 200 -8.89 5.38 -14.42
N GLY A 201 -10.20 5.29 -14.64
CA GLY A 201 -10.94 6.09 -15.60
C GLY A 201 -11.17 5.38 -16.95
N GLY A 202 -11.80 6.08 -17.90
CA GLY A 202 -12.22 5.50 -19.19
C GLY A 202 -11.05 4.99 -20.06
N ARG A 203 -11.33 4.15 -21.06
CA ARG A 203 -10.28 3.53 -21.89
C ARG A 203 -9.37 4.52 -22.65
N LYS A 204 -9.91 5.68 -23.06
CA LYS A 204 -9.16 6.70 -23.82
C LYS A 204 -8.46 7.74 -22.93
N GLU A 205 -9.12 8.16 -21.85
CA GLU A 205 -8.68 9.26 -20.98
C GLU A 205 -8.20 8.79 -19.60
N GLY A 206 -8.23 7.47 -19.34
CA GLY A 206 -7.88 6.88 -18.07
C GLY A 206 -6.39 6.95 -17.79
N LEU A 207 -6.09 7.10 -16.50
CA LEU A 207 -4.75 7.22 -15.96
C LEU A 207 -4.16 5.83 -15.79
N ARG A 208 -2.99 5.60 -16.38
CA ARG A 208 -2.22 4.36 -16.25
C ARG A 208 -1.34 4.46 -15.02
N LEU A 209 -1.49 3.51 -14.11
CA LEU A 209 -0.82 3.48 -12.83
C LEU A 209 0.16 2.30 -12.83
N LEU A 210 1.37 2.52 -12.34
CA LEU A 210 2.32 1.49 -11.94
C LEU A 210 2.68 1.74 -10.48
N TYR A 211 2.45 0.77 -9.61
CA TYR A 211 2.70 0.94 -8.18
C TYR A 211 3.07 -0.38 -7.54
N SER A 212 3.77 -0.30 -6.41
CA SER A 212 4.12 -1.47 -5.60
C SER A 212 3.43 -1.40 -4.25
N GLY A 213 3.14 -2.56 -3.67
CA GLY A 213 2.72 -2.67 -2.29
C GLY A 213 3.30 -3.93 -1.65
N GLU A 214 3.77 -3.77 -0.42
CA GLU A 214 4.05 -4.88 0.48
C GLU A 214 2.82 -5.79 0.57
N THR A 215 3.09 -7.10 0.50
CA THR A 215 2.11 -8.18 0.48
C THR A 215 2.48 -9.19 1.55
N ASP A 216 1.56 -9.42 2.48
CA ASP A 216 1.87 -10.15 3.72
C ASP A 216 2.18 -11.64 3.46
N CYS A 217 1.42 -12.30 2.58
CA CYS A 217 1.67 -13.70 2.21
C CYS A 217 0.97 -14.14 0.92
N ILE A 218 1.30 -15.37 0.50
CA ILE A 218 0.69 -16.09 -0.61
C ILE A 218 -0.09 -17.29 -0.06
N ASP A 219 -1.36 -17.43 -0.46
CA ASP A 219 -2.10 -18.69 -0.38
C ASP A 219 -1.82 -19.48 -1.65
N ALA A 220 -0.98 -20.52 -1.54
CA ALA A 220 -0.61 -21.38 -2.67
C ALA A 220 -1.75 -22.31 -3.12
N GLY A 221 -2.93 -22.19 -2.51
CA GLY A 221 -4.05 -23.08 -2.71
C GLY A 221 -3.81 -24.45 -2.04
N SER A 222 -4.90 -25.18 -1.85
CA SER A 222 -4.79 -26.62 -1.58
C SER A 222 -4.62 -27.36 -2.92
N PRO A 223 -3.74 -28.37 -3.02
CA PRO A 223 -3.78 -29.29 -4.15
C PRO A 223 -5.19 -29.86 -4.22
N SER A 224 -5.90 -29.48 -5.27
CA SER A 224 -7.23 -29.97 -5.53
C SER A 224 -7.11 -31.44 -5.98
N ASN A 225 -7.94 -32.32 -5.41
CA ASN A 225 -7.95 -33.75 -5.79
C ASN A 225 -8.50 -34.00 -7.21
N ASP A 226 -8.92 -32.94 -7.90
CA ASP A 226 -9.41 -33.01 -9.27
C ASP A 226 -8.23 -32.72 -10.21
N ALA A 227 -7.89 -33.71 -11.03
CA ALA A 227 -6.69 -33.69 -11.88
C ALA A 227 -6.69 -32.51 -12.89
N MET A 228 -7.85 -31.91 -13.13
CA MET A 228 -8.00 -30.72 -13.98
C MET A 228 -7.70 -29.41 -13.26
N SER A 229 -7.81 -29.36 -11.93
CA SER A 229 -7.56 -28.16 -11.13
C SER A 229 -6.15 -28.10 -10.52
N ILE A 230 -5.37 -29.20 -10.57
CA ILE A 230 -3.92 -29.20 -10.30
C ILE A 230 -3.17 -28.28 -11.29
N LEU A 231 -3.74 -28.05 -12.48
CA LEU A 231 -3.21 -27.12 -13.49
C LEU A 231 -3.67 -25.66 -13.29
N LEU A 232 -4.50 -25.38 -12.28
CA LEU A 232 -5.23 -24.10 -12.13
C LEU A 232 -5.23 -23.51 -10.70
N THR A 233 -4.49 -24.04 -9.74
CA THR A 233 -4.30 -23.33 -8.47
C THR A 233 -3.34 -22.17 -8.68
N GLU A 234 -3.88 -21.04 -9.13
CA GLU A 234 -3.13 -19.78 -9.15
C GLU A 234 -2.92 -19.31 -7.71
N ASP A 235 -1.66 -19.03 -7.37
CA ASP A 235 -1.29 -18.41 -6.10
C ASP A 235 -2.10 -17.12 -5.89
N GLU A 236 -2.74 -17.00 -4.72
CA GLU A 236 -3.47 -15.79 -4.33
C GLU A 236 -2.68 -15.00 -3.29
N TYR A 237 -2.51 -13.70 -3.50
CA TYR A 237 -2.00 -12.82 -2.45
C TYR A 237 -3.06 -12.61 -1.37
N VAL A 238 -2.65 -12.65 -0.11
CA VAL A 238 -3.53 -12.52 1.06
C VAL A 238 -3.02 -11.42 1.98
N GLU A 239 -3.96 -10.57 2.43
CA GLU A 239 -3.70 -9.54 3.45
C GLU A 239 -4.03 -10.09 4.85
N LEU A 240 -3.14 -9.85 5.80
CA LEU A 240 -3.25 -10.24 7.19
C LEU A 240 -3.59 -9.02 8.05
N LYS A 241 -4.53 -9.19 8.98
CA LYS A 241 -4.94 -8.11 9.90
C LYS A 241 -5.25 -8.63 11.28
N THR A 242 -5.10 -7.77 12.28
CA THR A 242 -5.66 -8.01 13.62
C THR A 242 -6.82 -7.06 13.91
N GLN A 243 -7.82 -7.57 14.61
CA GLN A 243 -9.00 -6.80 14.99
C GLN A 243 -9.41 -7.10 16.43
N HIS A 244 -9.73 -6.05 17.19
CA HIS A 244 -10.24 -6.21 18.54
C HIS A 244 -11.68 -6.73 18.48
N LYS A 245 -11.91 -7.95 18.99
CA LYS A 245 -13.21 -8.63 19.03
C LYS A 245 -13.95 -8.54 17.70
N GLU A 246 -15.27 -8.45 17.71
CA GLU A 246 -16.12 -8.49 16.52
C GLU A 246 -15.99 -7.28 15.57
N LEU A 247 -16.46 -7.48 14.33
CA LEU A 247 -16.61 -6.44 13.31
C LEU A 247 -17.82 -5.53 13.61
N THR A 248 -17.70 -4.71 14.64
CA THR A 248 -18.75 -3.77 15.10
C THR A 248 -18.79 -2.47 14.27
N ASN A 249 -19.74 -1.58 14.54
CA ASN A 249 -19.88 -0.28 13.86
C ASN A 249 -18.59 0.56 13.84
N GLY A 250 -17.75 0.46 14.89
CA GLY A 250 -16.44 1.13 14.92
C GLY A 250 -15.51 0.65 13.81
N PHE A 251 -15.46 -0.67 13.57
CA PHE A 251 -14.69 -1.27 12.48
C PHE A 251 -15.16 -0.77 11.11
N TRP A 252 -16.47 -0.83 10.86
CA TRP A 252 -17.06 -0.44 9.58
C TRP A 252 -16.80 1.03 9.22
N ARG A 253 -16.82 1.90 10.24
CA ARG A 253 -16.55 3.33 10.08
C ARG A 253 -15.07 3.67 9.91
N GLN A 254 -14.16 2.96 10.59
CA GLN A 254 -12.76 3.42 10.72
C GLN A 254 -11.73 2.55 9.99
N LYS A 255 -11.98 1.25 9.84
CA LYS A 255 -10.99 0.28 9.32
C LYS A 255 -11.41 -0.35 8.01
N ALA A 256 -12.69 -0.70 7.86
CA ALA A 256 -13.20 -1.43 6.70
C ALA A 256 -12.85 -0.76 5.37
N MET A 257 -12.96 0.56 5.28
CA MET A 257 -12.57 1.33 4.10
C MET A 257 -11.07 1.18 3.80
N LYS A 258 -10.21 1.41 4.79
CA LYS A 258 -8.75 1.34 4.64
C LYS A 258 -8.31 -0.07 4.19
N TRP A 259 -8.88 -1.10 4.82
CA TRP A 259 -8.65 -2.50 4.45
C TRP A 259 -9.10 -2.77 3.00
N TRP A 260 -10.30 -2.33 2.64
CA TRP A 260 -10.81 -2.54 1.30
C TRP A 260 -9.95 -1.83 0.24
N VAL A 261 -9.63 -0.55 0.41
CA VAL A 261 -8.84 0.22 -0.56
C VAL A 261 -7.44 -0.39 -0.72
N GLN A 262 -6.77 -0.73 0.38
CA GLN A 262 -5.42 -1.32 0.35
C GLN A 262 -5.39 -2.62 -0.44
N SER A 263 -6.31 -3.54 -0.16
CA SER A 263 -6.37 -4.85 -0.81
C SER A 263 -6.90 -4.76 -2.24
N PHE A 264 -7.93 -3.95 -2.49
CA PHE A 264 -8.53 -3.79 -3.82
C PHE A 264 -7.55 -3.21 -4.85
N LEU A 265 -6.68 -2.28 -4.44
CA LEU A 265 -5.66 -1.71 -5.33
C LEU A 265 -4.64 -2.77 -5.83
N ILE A 266 -4.31 -3.80 -5.05
CA ILE A 266 -3.40 -4.88 -5.52
C ILE A 266 -4.18 -6.03 -6.17
N GLY A 267 -5.51 -6.08 -6.00
CA GLY A 267 -6.35 -7.17 -6.50
C GLY A 267 -6.46 -8.36 -5.54
N ILE A 268 -6.05 -8.19 -4.28
CA ILE A 268 -6.24 -9.17 -3.20
C ILE A 268 -7.74 -9.44 -3.03
N GLN A 269 -8.12 -10.72 -3.06
CA GLN A 269 -9.52 -11.15 -2.91
C GLN A 269 -9.87 -11.57 -1.49
N ASN A 270 -8.87 -12.08 -0.75
CA ASN A 270 -9.05 -12.68 0.56
C ASN A 270 -8.14 -12.01 1.59
N MET A 271 -8.67 -11.84 2.79
CA MET A 271 -7.92 -11.39 3.95
C MET A 271 -8.07 -12.41 5.07
N VAL A 272 -7.07 -12.52 5.93
CA VAL A 272 -7.14 -13.34 7.15
C VAL A 272 -7.02 -12.43 8.37
N VAL A 273 -7.97 -12.57 9.29
CA VAL A 273 -8.14 -11.66 10.43
C VAL A 273 -8.00 -12.42 11.73
N GLY A 274 -7.01 -12.04 12.53
CA GLY A 274 -6.85 -12.48 13.92
C GLY A 274 -7.71 -11.63 14.86
N PHE A 275 -8.73 -12.24 15.45
CA PHE A 275 -9.61 -11.57 16.42
C PHE A 275 -9.07 -11.67 17.83
N ARG A 276 -8.59 -10.53 18.33
CA ARG A 276 -7.89 -10.43 19.60
C ARG A 276 -8.67 -9.70 20.69
N ASP A 277 -8.28 -9.93 21.93
CA ASP A 277 -8.73 -9.14 23.07
C ASP A 277 -7.84 -7.88 23.31
N ASN A 278 -8.02 -7.24 24.47
CA ASN A 278 -7.26 -6.06 24.89
C ASN A 278 -5.85 -6.38 25.42
N ASN A 279 -5.59 -7.64 25.73
CA ASN A 279 -4.32 -8.14 26.23
C ASN A 279 -3.44 -8.66 25.09
N GLY A 280 -3.88 -8.57 23.83
CA GLY A 280 -3.12 -9.03 22.68
C GLY A 280 -3.26 -10.53 22.42
N ILE A 281 -4.29 -11.18 22.96
CA ILE A 281 -4.51 -12.61 22.75
C ILE A 281 -5.49 -12.82 21.59
N VAL A 282 -5.05 -13.47 20.51
CA VAL A 282 -5.91 -13.89 19.41
C VAL A 282 -6.67 -15.15 19.82
N THR A 283 -8.00 -15.03 19.82
CA THR A 283 -8.91 -16.10 20.25
C THR A 283 -9.45 -16.94 19.10
N ARG A 284 -9.41 -16.38 17.88
CA ARG A 284 -9.79 -17.06 16.64
C ARG A 284 -9.22 -16.32 15.43
N VAL A 285 -9.10 -17.04 14.33
CA VAL A 285 -8.66 -16.52 13.04
C VAL A 285 -9.71 -16.83 11.98
N GLU A 286 -10.09 -15.85 11.18
CA GLU A 286 -11.12 -16.03 10.14
C GLU A 286 -10.70 -15.43 8.80
N ARG A 287 -11.21 -16.03 7.74
CA ARG A 287 -11.07 -15.52 6.37
C ARG A 287 -12.22 -14.57 6.04
N LEU A 288 -11.88 -13.40 5.52
CA LEU A 288 -12.82 -12.38 5.06
C LEU A 288 -12.59 -12.10 3.57
N LYS A 289 -13.66 -12.16 2.77
CA LYS A 289 -13.60 -11.75 1.36
C LYS A 289 -13.60 -10.22 1.26
N VAL A 290 -12.61 -9.64 0.57
CA VAL A 290 -12.44 -8.19 0.40
C VAL A 290 -13.70 -7.53 -0.16
N GLN A 291 -14.37 -8.19 -1.12
CA GLN A 291 -15.60 -7.69 -1.75
C GLN A 291 -16.78 -7.53 -0.78
N GLN A 292 -16.76 -8.16 0.41
CA GLN A 292 -17.81 -7.97 1.42
C GLN A 292 -17.71 -6.62 2.11
N LEU A 293 -16.51 -6.03 2.18
CA LEU A 293 -16.28 -4.78 2.91
C LEU A 293 -17.12 -3.61 2.37
N PRO A 294 -17.08 -3.26 1.07
CA PRO A 294 -17.88 -2.17 0.53
C PRO A 294 -19.38 -2.51 0.48
N ARG A 295 -19.75 -3.80 0.38
CA ARG A 295 -21.16 -4.23 0.33
C ARG A 295 -21.89 -4.07 1.66
N LYS A 296 -21.17 -4.24 2.77
CA LYS A 296 -21.72 -4.16 4.14
C LYS A 296 -21.53 -2.78 4.77
N ALA A 297 -20.66 -1.94 4.20
CA ALA A 297 -20.40 -0.60 4.70
C ALA A 297 -21.63 0.30 4.50
N GLN A 298 -21.94 1.11 5.53
CA GLN A 298 -22.97 2.15 5.45
C GLN A 298 -22.37 3.56 5.62
N GLN A 299 -21.13 3.66 6.11
CA GLN A 299 -20.50 4.92 6.51
C GLN A 299 -19.60 5.52 5.43
N TRP A 300 -19.30 4.77 4.37
CA TRP A 300 -18.43 5.19 3.28
C TRP A 300 -18.86 4.51 1.98
N SER A 301 -18.48 5.10 0.84
CA SER A 301 -18.81 4.61 -0.49
C SER A 301 -17.55 4.34 -1.30
N ALA A 302 -17.47 3.14 -1.88
CA ALA A 302 -16.41 2.78 -2.83
C ALA A 302 -16.34 3.78 -4.00
N ASN A 303 -17.49 4.24 -4.49
CA ASN A 303 -17.55 5.21 -5.57
C ASN A 303 -16.87 6.53 -5.19
N VAL A 304 -17.20 7.06 -4.00
CA VAL A 304 -16.62 8.30 -3.49
C VAL A 304 -15.11 8.20 -3.41
N THR A 305 -14.59 7.10 -2.87
CA THR A 305 -13.14 6.92 -2.72
C THR A 305 -12.39 6.95 -4.05
N PHE A 306 -12.89 6.24 -5.07
CA PHE A 306 -12.21 6.13 -6.37
C PHE A 306 -12.50 7.32 -7.30
N ASN A 307 -13.67 7.96 -7.20
CA ASN A 307 -13.93 9.23 -7.89
C ASN A 307 -13.03 10.36 -7.35
N PHE A 308 -12.82 10.40 -6.03
CA PHE A 308 -11.89 11.32 -5.43
C PHE A 308 -10.44 11.05 -5.86
N LEU A 309 -10.01 9.78 -5.84
CA LEU A 309 -8.69 9.37 -6.33
C LEU A 309 -8.47 9.82 -7.79
N LEU A 310 -9.43 9.52 -8.67
CA LEU A 310 -9.38 9.93 -10.08
C LEU A 310 -9.28 11.45 -10.21
N THR A 311 -10.07 12.21 -9.45
CA THR A 311 -10.07 13.68 -9.50
C THR A 311 -8.72 14.26 -9.08
N VAL A 312 -8.14 13.77 -7.99
CA VAL A 312 -6.82 14.22 -7.51
C VAL A 312 -5.73 13.91 -8.53
N LEU A 313 -5.69 12.68 -9.05
CA LEU A 313 -4.66 12.28 -10.00
C LEU A 313 -4.81 12.99 -11.34
N SER A 314 -6.01 13.14 -11.89
CA SER A 314 -6.24 13.90 -13.12
C SER A 314 -5.78 15.34 -12.97
N ARG A 315 -6.12 15.98 -11.84
CA ARG A 315 -5.70 17.35 -11.57
C ARG A 315 -4.19 17.49 -11.43
N LEU A 316 -3.55 16.54 -10.76
CA LEU A 316 -2.10 16.50 -10.63
C LEU A 316 -1.42 16.33 -12.00
N LYS A 317 -1.98 15.48 -12.86
CA LYS A 317 -1.46 15.27 -14.22
C LYS A 317 -1.49 16.56 -15.03
N GLU A 318 -2.64 17.26 -15.07
CA GLU A 318 -2.79 18.55 -15.76
C GLU A 318 -1.73 19.56 -15.31
N LEU A 319 -1.53 19.71 -13.99
CA LEU A 319 -0.57 20.65 -13.42
C LEU A 319 0.87 20.31 -13.81
N LEU A 320 1.24 19.04 -13.77
CA LEU A 320 2.60 18.59 -14.06
C LEU A 320 2.91 18.55 -15.55
N GLU A 321 1.94 18.28 -16.42
CA GLU A 321 2.11 18.37 -17.88
C GLU A 321 2.28 19.81 -18.35
N ALA A 322 1.68 20.79 -17.65
CA ALA A 322 1.90 22.21 -17.90
C ALA A 322 3.19 22.77 -17.28
N SER A 323 3.91 21.97 -16.48
CA SER A 323 5.16 22.36 -15.82
C SER A 323 6.38 21.75 -16.54
N PRO A 324 7.55 22.41 -16.54
CA PRO A 324 8.80 21.77 -16.98
C PRO A 324 9.11 20.50 -16.16
N ASP A 325 9.89 19.59 -16.76
CA ASP A 325 10.39 18.40 -16.05
C ASP A 325 11.19 18.81 -14.80
N LEU A 326 11.16 17.94 -13.79
CA LEU A 326 11.89 18.10 -12.53
C LEU A 326 11.48 19.31 -11.66
N ILE A 327 10.36 19.95 -11.98
CA ILE A 327 9.69 20.88 -11.06
C ILE A 327 8.77 20.09 -10.13
N TYR A 328 9.11 20.09 -8.85
CA TYR A 328 8.35 19.39 -7.82
C TYR A 328 7.11 20.19 -7.40
N HIS A 329 6.00 19.51 -7.25
CA HIS A 329 4.77 20.02 -6.64
C HIS A 329 4.52 19.28 -5.33
N VAL A 330 4.01 19.99 -4.34
CA VAL A 330 3.59 19.43 -3.05
C VAL A 330 2.08 19.48 -2.97
N LEU A 331 1.49 18.35 -2.60
CA LEU A 331 0.08 18.20 -2.30
C LEU A 331 -0.06 17.96 -0.80
N GLU A 332 -0.97 18.66 -0.15
CA GLU A 332 -1.21 18.47 1.28
C GLU A 332 -2.70 18.36 1.57
N PHE A 333 -3.07 17.29 2.28
CA PHE A 333 -4.42 17.10 2.79
C PHE A 333 -4.50 17.50 4.26
N ASP A 334 -5.34 18.52 4.52
CA ASP A 334 -5.69 18.93 5.86
C ASP A 334 -7.09 18.42 6.21
N PRO A 335 -7.22 17.42 7.12
CA PRO A 335 -8.51 16.85 7.48
C PRO A 335 -9.40 17.84 8.23
N SER A 336 -8.84 18.79 8.99
CA SER A 336 -9.60 19.81 9.71
C SER A 336 -10.30 20.78 8.75
N LYS A 337 -9.67 21.04 7.60
CA LYS A 337 -10.19 21.92 6.56
C LYS A 337 -10.89 21.18 5.42
N ARG A 338 -10.87 19.84 5.42
CA ARG A 338 -11.46 18.96 4.39
C ARG A 338 -11.07 19.38 2.97
N ARG A 339 -9.76 19.59 2.75
CA ARG A 339 -9.24 20.03 1.45
C ARG A 339 -7.84 19.50 1.17
N VAL A 340 -7.55 19.33 -0.11
CA VAL A 340 -6.21 19.12 -0.66
C VAL A 340 -5.75 20.43 -1.30
N THR A 341 -4.56 20.89 -0.95
CA THR A 341 -3.88 22.00 -1.63
C THR A 341 -2.81 21.48 -2.57
N PHE A 342 -2.56 22.21 -3.66
CA PHE A 342 -1.49 21.93 -4.61
C PHE A 342 -0.64 23.20 -4.74
N GLN A 343 0.67 23.06 -4.58
CA GLN A 343 1.62 24.15 -4.67
C GLN A 343 2.92 23.69 -5.31
N VAL A 344 3.60 24.58 -6.02
CA VAL A 344 4.99 24.32 -6.42
C VAL A 344 5.84 24.24 -5.15
N SER A 345 6.71 23.24 -5.08
CA SER A 345 7.62 23.09 -3.96
C SER A 345 8.55 24.30 -3.85
N PRO A 346 8.85 24.79 -2.63
CA PRO A 346 9.89 25.79 -2.44
C PRO A 346 11.23 25.31 -3.04
N PRO A 347 12.09 26.21 -3.54
CA PRO A 347 13.42 25.84 -4.00
C PRO A 347 14.19 25.15 -2.86
N GLY A 348 14.62 23.90 -3.08
CA GLY A 348 15.41 23.17 -2.08
C GLY A 348 15.34 21.65 -2.25
N PRO A 349 16.20 20.91 -1.51
CA PRO A 349 16.26 19.45 -1.59
C PRO A 349 15.18 18.75 -0.77
N GLU A 350 14.42 19.47 0.06
CA GLU A 350 13.48 18.91 1.04
C GLU A 350 12.51 17.89 0.44
N PHE A 351 11.87 18.26 -0.68
CA PHE A 351 10.90 17.42 -1.39
C PHE A 351 11.50 16.70 -2.60
N SER A 352 12.81 16.83 -2.82
CA SER A 352 13.50 16.14 -3.90
C SER A 352 13.71 14.67 -3.53
N PHE A 353 13.14 13.76 -4.33
CA PHE A 353 13.20 12.32 -4.04
C PHE A 353 13.67 11.47 -5.23
N LEU A 354 13.80 12.02 -6.45
CA LEU A 354 14.47 11.30 -7.53
C LEU A 354 16.00 11.42 -7.34
N PRO A 355 16.71 10.33 -7.06
CA PRO A 355 18.13 10.37 -6.78
C PRO A 355 18.95 10.51 -8.07
N LYS A 356 20.15 11.08 -7.94
CA LYS A 356 21.05 11.33 -9.09
C LYS A 356 21.33 10.08 -9.91
N TRP A 357 21.51 8.93 -9.26
CA TRP A 357 21.77 7.66 -9.96
C TRP A 357 20.63 7.27 -10.91
N PHE A 358 19.38 7.56 -10.54
CA PHE A 358 18.21 7.26 -11.36
C PHE A 358 18.14 8.21 -12.56
N LEU A 359 18.33 9.50 -12.30
CA LEU A 359 18.34 10.53 -13.34
C LEU A 359 19.47 10.26 -14.36
N ILE A 360 20.69 9.97 -13.90
CA ILE A 360 21.84 9.68 -14.78
C ILE A 360 21.58 8.46 -15.67
N HIS A 361 20.91 7.42 -15.14
CA HIS A 361 20.60 6.22 -15.90
C HIS A 361 19.69 6.53 -17.09
N PHE A 362 18.61 7.31 -16.87
CA PHE A 362 17.62 7.61 -17.90
C PHE A 362 17.91 8.88 -18.70
N ASP A 363 18.86 9.72 -18.30
CA ASP A 363 19.29 10.89 -19.07
C ASP A 363 19.99 10.46 -20.38
N LYS A 364 20.73 9.35 -20.33
CA LYS A 364 21.47 8.75 -21.46
C LYS A 364 20.61 7.94 -22.44
N SER A 365 19.31 7.78 -22.15
CA SER A 365 18.34 6.99 -22.95
C SER A 365 17.42 7.85 -23.82
#